data_AF-A0A0B1SFB5-F1
#
_entry.id   AF-A0A0B1SFB5-F1
#
_cell.length_a   1.000
_cell.length_b   1.000
_cell.length_c   1.000
_cell.angle_alpha   90.00
_cell.angle_beta   90.00
_cell.angle_gamma   90.00
#
_symmetry.space_group_name_H-M   'P 1'
#
loop_
_entity.id
_entity.type
_entity.pdbx_description
1 polymer ?
#
loop_
_entity_poly.entity_id
_entity_poly.type
_entity_poly.pdbx_seq_one_letter_code
_entity_poly.pdbx_strand_id
1 'polypeptide(L)' 'MKVALLVLVAVTLAGCALQKCSRKSQCPRGYLCKRGRCIRLLSPETGMA' A
#
# COMPACT_ATOMS: atom_id res chain seq x y z
N MET A 1 -1.79 1.14 30.02
CA MET A 1 -2.56 2.15 29.26
C MET A 1 -1.79 2.73 28.06
N LYS A 2 -0.55 3.22 28.25
CA LYS A 2 0.30 3.80 27.18
C LYS A 2 0.71 2.80 26.07
N VAL A 3 0.95 1.54 26.46
CA VAL A 3 1.39 0.46 25.55
C VAL A 3 0.34 0.16 24.48
N ALA A 4 -0.94 0.09 24.85
CA ALA A 4 -2.03 -0.14 23.90
C ALA A 4 -2.14 0.97 22.85
N LEU A 5 -1.92 2.23 23.27
CA LEU A 5 -1.92 3.38 22.36
C LEU A 5 -0.74 3.31 21.35
N LEU A 6 0.45 2.91 21.81
CA LEU A 6 1.62 2.74 20.93
C LEU A 6 1.40 1.61 19.92
N VAL A 7 0.77 0.50 20.32
CA VAL A 7 0.44 -0.61 19.43
C VAL A 7 -0.59 -0.19 18.38
N LEU A 8 -1.66 0.51 18.79
CA LEU A 8 -2.67 1.04 17.86
C LEU A 8 -2.07 2.02 16.84
N VAL A 9 -1.20 2.93 17.30
CA VAL A 9 -0.50 3.89 16.44
C VAL A 9 0.46 3.19 15.48
N ALA A 10 1.19 2.18 15.94
CA ALA A 10 2.07 1.39 15.08
C ALA A 10 1.30 0.61 14.00
N VAL A 11 0.17 0.00 14.35
CA VAL A 11 -0.67 -0.76 13.42
C VAL A 11 -1.33 0.18 12.40
N THR A 12 -1.85 1.33 12.84
CA THR A 12 -2.48 2.32 11.94
C THR A 12 -1.47 3.00 11.01
N LEU A 13 -0.27 3.35 11.49
CA LEU A 13 0.77 3.97 10.66
C LEU A 13 1.41 2.96 9.68
N ALA A 14 1.63 1.71 10.11
CA ALA A 14 2.14 0.66 9.23
C ALA A 14 1.10 0.24 8.18
N GLY A 15 -0.19 0.40 8.47
CA GLY A 15 -1.28 0.01 7.57
C GLY A 15 -1.49 0.94 6.37
N CYS A 16 -1.07 2.21 6.43
CA CYS A 16 -1.55 3.21 5.47
C CYS A 16 -0.55 3.79 4.46
N ALA A 17 0.77 3.59 4.54
CA ALA A 17 1.66 4.48 3.76
C ALA A 17 2.81 3.88 2.96
N LEU A 18 3.09 2.58 3.02
CA LEU A 18 4.17 2.06 2.19
C LEU A 18 4.03 0.57 1.93
N GLN A 19 3.00 0.21 1.18
CA GLN A 19 2.88 -1.16 0.70
C GLN A 19 4.07 -1.46 -0.21
N LYS A 20 5.04 -2.19 0.35
CA LYS A 20 6.11 -2.79 -0.41
C LYS A 20 5.48 -3.82 -1.33
N CYS A 21 5.92 -3.84 -2.57
CA CYS A 21 5.41 -4.76 -3.55
C CYS A 21 6.58 -5.41 -4.30
N SER A 22 6.35 -6.58 -4.86
CA SER A 22 7.28 -7.17 -5.84
C SER A 22 6.61 -7.38 -7.19
N ARG A 23 5.28 -7.42 -7.25
CA ARG A 23 4.47 -7.64 -8.46
C ARG A 23 3.20 -6.80 -8.40
N LYS A 24 2.62 -6.48 -9.56
CA LYS A 24 1.39 -5.68 -9.69
C LYS A 24 0.22 -6.18 -8.82
N SER A 25 0.03 -7.49 -8.72
CA SER A 25 -1.09 -8.10 -7.96
C SER A 25 -1.09 -7.79 -6.46
N GLN A 26 0.06 -7.37 -5.91
CA GLN A 26 0.17 -6.95 -4.52
C GLN A 26 -0.36 -5.53 -4.32
N CYS A 27 -0.44 -4.73 -5.39
CA CYS A 27 -0.94 -3.38 -5.34
C CYS A 27 -2.46 -3.35 -5.60
N PRO A 28 -3.18 -2.42 -4.95
CA PRO A 28 -4.60 -2.22 -5.22
C PRO A 28 -4.86 -1.85 -6.68
N ARG A 29 -6.11 -2.01 -7.13
CA ARG A 29 -6.51 -1.63 -8.49
C ARG A 29 -6.17 -0.16 -8.76
N GLY A 30 -5.62 0.11 -9.95
CA GLY A 30 -5.12 1.43 -10.32
C GLY A 30 -3.72 1.77 -9.80
N TYR A 31 -2.99 0.80 -9.21
CA TYR A 31 -1.60 0.95 -8.82
C TYR A 31 -0.70 -0.08 -9.50
N LEU A 32 0.55 0.30 -9.78
CA LEU A 32 1.61 -0.58 -10.27
C LEU A 32 2.74 -0.67 -9.27
N CYS A 33 3.40 -1.83 -9.26
CA CYS A 33 4.61 -1.99 -8.47
C CYS A 33 5.82 -1.42 -9.22
N LYS A 34 6.35 -0.28 -8.76
CA LYS A 34 7.55 0.36 -9.30
C LYS A 34 8.57 0.57 -8.19
N ARG A 35 9.79 0.06 -8.38
CA ARG A 35 10.90 0.15 -7.39
C ARG A 35 10.48 -0.33 -5.99
N GLY A 36 9.69 -1.41 -5.94
CA GLY A 36 9.23 -2.00 -4.70
C GLY A 36 8.12 -1.20 -3.98
N ARG A 37 7.50 -0.21 -4.64
CA ARG A 37 6.40 0.58 -4.09
C ARG A 37 5.21 0.61 -5.03
N CYS A 38 4.00 0.58 -4.47
CA CYS A 38 2.77 0.78 -5.24
C CYS A 38 2.64 2.26 -5.61
N ILE A 39 2.75 2.57 -6.90
CA ILE A 39 2.55 3.91 -7.47
C ILE A 39 1.21 3.97 -8.18
N ARG A 40 0.49 5.09 -8.04
CA ARG A 40 -0.79 5.29 -8.74
C ARG A 40 -0.53 5.43 -10.22
N LEU A 41 -1.25 4.65 -11.02
CA LEU A 41 -1.37 4.88 -12.44
C LEU A 41 -2.37 6.01 -12.64
N LEU A 42 -1.94 7.14 -13.20
CA LEU A 42 -2.84 8.19 -13.68
C LEU A 42 -3.48 7.83 -15.03
N SER A 43 -3.32 6.59 -15.48
CA SER A 43 -3.86 6.06 -16.72
C SER A 43 -5.04 5.12 -16.41
N PRO A 44 -6.24 5.36 -16.95
CA PRO A 44 -7.46 4.57 -16.67
C PRO A 44 -7.44 3.12 -17.20
N GLU A 45 -6.30 2.64 -17.71
CA GLU A 45 -6.24 1.49 -18.63
C GLU A 45 -5.59 0.22 -18.06
N THR A 46 -5.24 0.14 -16.77
CA THR A 46 -4.60 -1.07 -16.21
C THR A 46 -5.39 -1.76 -15.09
N GLY A 47 -6.69 -1.52 -15.05
CA GLY A 47 -7.63 -1.98 -14.02
C GLY A 47 -8.58 -3.12 -14.40
N MET A 48 -8.35 -3.89 -15.47
CA MET A 48 -9.13 -5.11 -15.75
C MET A 48 -8.26 -6.37 -15.76
N ALA A 49 -8.29 -7.07 -14.63
CA ALA A 49 -8.42 -8.53 -14.52
C ALA A 49 -9.15 -8.79 -13.19
#